data_AF-C1H6N6-F1
#
_entry.id   AF-C1H6N6-F1
#
_cell.length_a   1.000
_cell.length_b   1.000
_cell.length_c   1.000
_cell.angle_alpha   90.00
_cell.angle_beta   90.00
_cell.angle_gamma   90.00
#
_symmetry.space_group_name_H-M   'P 1'
#
loop_
_entity.id
_entity.type
_entity.pdbx_description
1 polymer ?
#
loop_
_entity_poly.entity_id
_entity_poly.type
_entity_poly.pdbx_seq_one_letter_code
_entity_poly.pdbx_strand_id
1 'polypeptide(L)' 'MTTKPDRPVLELLQAEACDDDQSFFHIPVGNRYVKYLSINPGPYTLEDMCFGTVLASILPDVPHGNQKRRLSGSSLL' A
#
# COMPACT_ATOMS: atom_id res chain seq x y z
N MET A 1 11.66 5.07 26.52
CA MET A 1 11.20 5.87 25.38
C MET A 1 11.07 4.92 24.20
N THR A 2 9.85 4.46 23.89
CA THR A 2 9.63 3.56 22.76
C THR A 2 9.59 4.39 21.49
N THR A 3 10.73 4.53 20.81
CA THR A 3 10.80 5.13 19.49
C THR A 3 9.87 4.33 18.59
N LYS A 4 8.75 4.94 18.17
CA LYS A 4 7.92 4.38 17.09
C LYS A 4 8.90 4.06 15.96
N PRO A 5 8.98 2.79 15.48
CA PRO A 5 9.93 2.45 14.44
C PRO A 5 9.75 3.46 13.33
N ASP A 6 10.83 4.14 12.97
CA ASP A 6 10.82 5.13 11.91
C ASP A 6 10.16 4.46 10.71
N ARG A 7 8.97 4.96 10.35
CA ARG A 7 8.11 4.26 9.40
C ARG A 7 8.95 4.00 8.14
N PRO A 8 9.04 2.77 7.65
CA PRO A 8 9.84 2.51 6.47
C PRO A 8 9.32 3.42 5.36
N VAL A 9 10.21 4.20 4.74
CA VAL A 9 9.89 4.94 3.54
C VAL A 9 9.43 3.90 2.51
N LEU A 10 8.14 3.95 2.16
CA LEU A 10 7.58 3.04 1.18
C LEU A 10 8.14 3.45 -0.17
N GLU A 11 9.07 2.67 -0.68
CA GLU A 11 9.47 2.80 -2.08
C GLU A 11 8.38 2.17 -2.95
N LEU A 12 8.11 2.75 -4.12
CA LEU A 12 7.22 2.16 -5.11
C LEU A 12 8.09 1.73 -6.29
N LEU A 13 8.18 0.42 -6.53
CA LEU A 13 8.88 -0.10 -7.70
C LEU A 13 8.07 0.12 -8.98
N GLN A 14 6.75 0.07 -8.84
CA GLN A 14 5.79 0.27 -9.92
C GLN A 14 4.51 0.84 -9.33
N ALA A 15 3.90 1.78 -10.05
CA ALA A 15 2.65 2.42 -9.70
C ALA A 15 1.83 2.60 -10.98
N GLU A 16 0.70 1.91 -11.05
CA GLU A 16 -0.33 2.08 -12.06
C GLU A 16 -1.55 2.63 -11.33
N ALA A 17 -1.65 3.95 -11.28
CA ALA A 17 -2.74 4.62 -10.60
C ALA A 17 -3.79 5.07 -11.61
N CYS A 18 -5.05 4.76 -11.33
CA CYS A 18 -6.21 5.16 -12.10
C CYS A 18 -7.28 5.66 -11.12
N ASP A 19 -7.90 6.79 -11.44
CA ASP A 19 -8.98 7.40 -10.66
C ASP A 19 -10.32 6.70 -10.88
N ASP A 20 -10.56 6.21 -12.10
CA ASP A 20 -11.80 5.57 -12.51
C ASP A 20 -11.76 4.03 -12.46
N ASP A 21 -10.59 3.44 -12.24
CA ASP A 21 -10.40 1.98 -12.19
C ASP A 21 -9.45 1.56 -11.06
N GLN A 22 -9.29 0.25 -10.87
CA GLN A 22 -8.40 -0.30 -9.86
C GLN A 22 -6.93 0.07 -10.15
N SER A 23 -6.27 0.61 -9.13
CA SER A 23 -4.85 0.94 -9.15
C SER A 23 -4.00 -0.22 -8.63
N PHE A 24 -2.80 -0.40 -9.19
CA PHE A 24 -1.87 -1.49 -8.85
C PHE A 24 -0.49 -0.97 -8.49
N PHE A 25 0.09 -1.48 -7.40
CA PHE A 25 1.39 -1.06 -6.89
C PHE A 25 2.27 -2.24 -6.52
N HIS A 26 3.56 -2.11 -6.81
CA HIS A 26 4.60 -3.01 -6.33
C HIS A 26 5.44 -2.32 -5.26
N ILE A 27 5.36 -2.85 -4.04
CA ILE A 27 5.99 -2.29 -2.86
C ILE A 27 7.10 -3.24 -2.40
N PRO A 28 8.37 -2.84 -2.34
CA PRO A 28 9.40 -3.62 -1.69
C PRO A 28 9.19 -3.57 -0.17
N VAL A 29 9.30 -4.73 0.48
CA VAL A 29 9.17 -4.88 1.93
C VAL A 29 10.47 -5.49 2.46
N GLY A 30 11.25 -4.65 3.13
CA GLY A 30 12.63 -4.98 3.52
C GLY A 30 13.50 -5.28 2.30
N ASN A 31 14.45 -6.20 2.42
CA ASN A 31 15.43 -6.51 1.38
C ASN A 31 15.14 -7.83 0.63
N ARG A 32 13.94 -8.40 0.76
CA ARG A 32 13.66 -9.74 0.23
C ARG A 32 12.35 -9.88 -0.53
N TYR A 33 11.32 -9.12 -0.18
CA TYR A 33 9.99 -9.33 -0.71
C TYR A 33 9.49 -8.12 -1.46
N VAL A 34 8.72 -8.36 -2.51
CA VAL A 34 7.86 -7.36 -3.13
C VAL A 34 6.42 -7.78 -2.86
N LYS A 35 5.59 -6.82 -2.46
CA LYS A 35 4.16 -7.01 -2.26
C LYS A 35 3.39 -6.29 -3.34
N TYR A 36 2.31 -6.94 -3.73
CA TYR A 36 1.36 -6.45 -4.70
C TYR A 36 0.18 -5.87 -3.93
N LEU A 37 -0.09 -4.59 -4.14
CA LEU A 37 -1.22 -3.88 -3.56
C LEU A 37 -2.15 -3.46 -4.69
N SER A 38 -3.44 -3.75 -4.53
CA SER A 38 -4.47 -3.15 -5.36
C SER A 38 -5.34 -2.21 -4.52
N ILE A 39 -5.72 -1.09 -5.12
CA ILE A 39 -6.56 -0.07 -4.51
C ILE A 39 -7.73 0.19 -5.45
N ASN A 40 -8.94 -0.03 -4.99
CA ASN A 40 -10.14 0.34 -5.74
C ASN A 40 -10.26 1.86 -5.85
N PRO A 41 -10.94 2.41 -6.86
CA PRO A 41 -11.15 3.85 -6.99
C PRO A 41 -11.94 4.41 -5.80
N GLY A 42 -11.68 5.68 -5.44
CA GLY A 42 -12.41 6.42 -4.39
C GLY A 42 -11.70 6.69 -3.05
N PRO A 43 -11.00 5.74 -2.39
CA PRO A 43 -10.45 5.96 -1.05
C PRO A 43 -9.29 6.96 -1.04
N TYR A 44 -8.56 7.07 -2.15
CA TYR A 44 -7.42 7.97 -2.30
C TYR A 44 -7.48 8.65 -3.65
N THR A 45 -7.00 9.89 -3.72
CA THR A 45 -6.90 10.60 -5.00
C THR A 45 -5.72 10.06 -5.81
N LEU A 46 -5.72 10.32 -7.12
CA LEU A 46 -4.59 9.98 -7.98
C LEU A 46 -3.29 10.63 -7.49
N GLU A 47 -3.35 11.86 -6.99
CA GLU A 47 -2.19 12.59 -6.45
C GLU A 47 -1.61 11.88 -5.21
N ASP A 48 -2.48 11.47 -4.27
CA ASP A 48 -2.06 10.76 -3.07
C ASP A 48 -1.39 9.41 -3.40
N MET A 49 -1.89 8.72 -4.44
CA MET A 49 -1.39 7.42 -4.89
C MET A 49 -0.08 7.52 -5.70
N CYS A 50 0.07 8.55 -6.54
CA CYS A 50 1.26 8.77 -7.36
C CYS A 50 2.45 9.31 -6.56
N PHE A 51 2.24 9.81 -5.35
CA PHE A 51 3.30 10.29 -4.48
C PHE A 51 3.61 9.28 -3.37
N GLY A 52 4.62 8.43 -3.60
CA GLY A 52 4.94 7.28 -2.73
C GLY A 52 5.05 7.61 -1.23
N THR A 53 5.58 8.79 -0.87
CA THR A 53 5.67 9.23 0.53
C THR A 53 4.30 9.50 1.17
N VAL A 54 3.35 10.05 0.41
CA VAL A 54 1.97 10.29 0.88
C VAL A 54 1.26 8.95 0.99
N LEU A 55 1.36 8.12 -0.06
CA LEU A 55 0.78 6.77 -0.05
C LEU A 55 1.30 5.93 1.13
N ALA A 56 2.61 5.98 1.41
CA ALA A 56 3.22 5.34 2.58
C ALA A 56 2.59 5.74 3.91
N SER A 57 2.14 7.00 4.01
CA SER A 57 1.66 7.59 5.25
C SER A 57 0.19 7.30 5.54
N ILE A 58 -0.58 6.98 4.50
CA ILE A 58 -2.02 6.72 4.58
C ILE A 58 -2.36 5.22 4.50
N LEU A 59 -1.47 4.41 3.91
CA LEU A 59 -1.67 2.97 3.87
C LEU A 59 -1.55 2.34 5.27
N PRO A 60 -2.31 1.26 5.54
CA PRO A 60 -2.07 0.45 6.73
C PRO A 60 -0.68 -0.18 6.68
N ASP A 61 -0.10 -0.44 7.86
CA ASP A 61 1.21 -1.08 7.97
C ASP A 61 1.29 -2.34 7.10
N VAL A 62 2.22 -2.32 6.15
CA VAL A 62 2.43 -3.45 5.24
C VAL A 62 3.08 -4.58 6.05
N PRO A 63 2.44 -5.75 6.18
CA PRO A 63 2.95 -6.76 7.08
C PRO A 63 4.30 -7.28 6.59
N HIS A 64 5.26 -7.47 7.49
CA HIS A 64 6.54 -8.06 7.12
C HIS A 64 6.35 -9.57 6.88
N GLY A 65 6.79 -10.07 5.72
CA GLY A 65 6.70 -11.49 5.36
C GLY A 65 5.35 -11.95 4.78
N ASN A 66 5.14 -13.27 4.77
CA ASN A 66 4.06 -13.98 4.08
C ASN A 66 2.70 -13.97 4.81
N GLN A 67 2.43 -12.96 5.64
CA GLN A 67 1.14 -12.86 6.33
C GLN A 67 0.00 -12.69 5.32
N LYS A 68 -0.70 -13.79 5.06
CA LYS A 68 -2.01 -13.85 4.40
C LYS A 68 -3.07 -13.35 5.40
N ARG A 69 -3.02 -12.07 5.78
CA ARG A 69 -4.21 -11.49 6.42
C ARG A 69 -5.25 -11.32 5.32
N ARG A 70 -6.22 -12.24 5.32
CA ARG A 70 -7.49 -12.04 4.66
C ARG A 70 -8.11 -10.80 5.30
N LEU A 71 -7.85 -9.64 4.72
CA LEU A 71 -8.68 -8.46 4.94
C LEU A 71 -10.05 -8.91 4.47
N SER A 72 -10.91 -9.22 5.44
CA SER A 72 -12.27 -9.66 5.19
C SER A 72 -12.99 -8.45 4.61
N GLY A 73 -12.83 -8.23 3.31
CA GLY A 73 -13.70 -7.38 2.51
C GLY A 73 -15.10 -7.87 2.75
N SER A 74 -15.82 -7.07 3.51
CA SER A 74 -17.21 -7.22 3.88
C SER A 74 -18.06 -7.39 2.64
N SER A 75 -18.85 -8.46 2.66
CA SER A 75 -20.14 -8.63 1.99
C SER A 75 -20.22 -8.24 0.51
N LEU A 76 -20.21 -9.28 -0.33
CA LEU A 76 -21.00 -9.32 -1.55
C LEU A 76 -22.45 -8.91 -1.21
N LEU A 77 -22.84 -7.68 -1.51
CA LEU A 77 -24.22 -7.26 -1.79
C LEU A 77 -24.16 -6.20 -2.88
#